data_AF-A0A4Z1CUV1-F1
#
_entry.id   AF-A0A4Z1CUV1-F1
#
_cell.length_a   1.000
_cell.length_b   1.000
_cell.length_c   1.000
_cell.angle_alpha   90.00
_cell.angle_beta   90.00
_cell.angle_gamma   90.00
#
_symmetry.space_group_name_H-M   'P 1'
#
loop_
_entity.id
_entity.type
_entity.pdbx_description
1 polymer ?
#
loop_
_entity_poly.entity_id
_entity_poly.type
_entity_poly.pdbx_seq_one_letter_code
_entity_poly.pdbx_strand_id
1 'polypeptide(L)'
;MDKGNIDVPDAADLDAAARRYCASEGWSLPDGSYPVRPADLHGAEDLRRAIHAVGRGRRDPHDTIRRHVEERAGALGLTAEIPSDWNADGSLS
;
A
#
# COMPACT_ATOMS: atom_id res chain seq x y z
N MET A 1 11.10 17.71 0.83
CA MET A 1 11.22 16.78 1.97
C MET A 1 12.32 15.78 1.66
N ASP A 2 13.03 15.30 2.69
CA ASP A 2 13.90 14.14 2.55
C ASP A 2 13.05 12.93 2.12
N LYS A 3 13.43 12.31 0.99
CA LYS A 3 12.70 11.18 0.40
C LYS A 3 13.24 9.83 0.88
N GLY A 4 14.34 9.78 1.63
CA GLY A 4 14.98 8.51 2.02
C GLY A 4 15.30 7.62 0.83
N ASN A 5 15.28 6.30 1.04
CA ASN A 5 15.47 5.29 0.01
C ASN A 5 14.20 5.00 -0.83
N ILE A 6 13.42 6.01 -1.22
CA ILE A 6 12.10 5.86 -1.87
C ILE A 6 12.06 4.96 -3.11
N ASP A 7 13.18 4.77 -3.80
CA ASP A 7 13.30 3.97 -5.03
C ASP A 7 13.78 2.52 -4.79
N VAL A 8 13.81 2.06 -3.54
CA VAL A 8 14.08 0.65 -3.24
C VAL A 8 13.00 -0.25 -3.87
N PRO A 9 13.34 -1.32 -4.60
CA PRO A 9 12.34 -2.12 -5.30
C PRO A 9 11.25 -2.67 -4.38
N ASP A 10 11.64 -3.17 -3.21
CA ASP A 10 10.73 -3.75 -2.24
C ASP A 10 10.23 -2.71 -1.23
N ALA A 11 8.92 -2.48 -1.17
CA ALA A 11 8.29 -1.57 -0.21
C ALA A 11 8.56 -1.94 1.27
N ALA A 12 8.88 -3.21 1.57
CA ALA A 12 9.26 -3.64 2.91
C ALA A 12 10.59 -3.02 3.37
N ASP A 13 11.50 -2.79 2.44
CA ASP A 13 12.84 -2.24 2.68
C ASP A 13 12.87 -0.71 2.75
N LEU A 14 11.72 -0.04 2.62
CA LEU A 14 11.61 1.40 2.81
C LEU A 14 12.03 1.79 4.23
N ASP A 15 12.97 2.73 4.29
CA ASP A 15 13.46 3.32 5.52
C ASP A 15 12.42 4.26 6.15
N ALA A 16 12.73 4.76 7.34
CA ALA A 16 11.81 5.61 8.08
C ALA A 16 11.54 6.96 7.38
N ALA A 17 12.48 7.51 6.63
CA ALA A 17 12.28 8.76 5.90
C ALA A 17 11.37 8.54 4.69
N ALA A 18 11.60 7.48 3.92
CA ALA A 18 10.77 7.11 2.78
C ALA A 18 9.33 6.77 3.20
N ARG A 19 9.14 6.04 4.31
CA ARG A 19 7.80 5.75 4.86
C ARG A 19 7.04 7.02 5.26
N ARG A 20 7.71 7.97 5.92
CA ARG A 20 7.11 9.28 6.25
C ARG A 20 6.78 10.07 4.99
N TYR A 21 7.65 10.01 3.99
CA TYR A 21 7.42 10.67 2.71
C TYR A 21 6.19 10.09 2.00
N CYS A 22 6.07 8.76 1.89
CA CYS A 22 4.87 8.10 1.35
C CYS A 22 3.60 8.53 2.09
N ALA A 23 3.63 8.62 3.42
CA ALA A 23 2.47 9.04 4.21
C ALA A 23 2.09 10.50 3.93
N SER A 24 3.08 11.39 3.79
CA SER A 24 2.83 12.80 3.46
C SER A 24 2.24 13.00 2.06
N GLU A 25 2.56 12.12 1.11
CA GLU A 25 2.04 12.13 -0.26
C GLU A 25 0.71 11.36 -0.40
N GLY A 26 0.22 10.72 0.67
CA GLY A 26 -0.98 9.89 0.65
C GLY A 26 -0.80 8.53 -0.06
N TRP A 27 0.45 8.10 -0.25
CA TRP A 27 0.79 6.81 -0.86
C TRP A 27 0.88 5.68 0.15
N SER A 28 0.79 5.96 1.44
CA SER A 28 0.68 4.97 2.51
C SER A 28 -0.34 5.46 3.54
N LEU A 29 -0.69 4.61 4.51
CA LEU A 29 -1.44 5.05 5.69
C LEU A 29 -0.64 6.10 6.50
N PRO A 30 -1.29 6.87 7.39
CA PRO A 30 -0.64 7.99 8.11
C PRO A 30 0.58 7.60 8.94
N ASP A 31 0.69 6.33 9.35
CA ASP A 31 1.82 5.80 10.09
C ASP A 31 2.97 5.28 9.20
N GLY A 32 2.83 5.35 7.87
CA GLY A 32 3.80 4.83 6.91
C GLY A 32 3.62 3.34 6.58
N SER A 33 2.55 2.71 7.03
CA SER A 33 2.21 1.33 6.69
C SER A 33 1.46 1.24 5.34
N TYR A 34 1.51 0.07 4.71
CA TYR A 34 0.89 -0.20 3.39
C TYR A 34 1.28 0.81 2.29
N PRO A 35 2.57 1.04 2.02
CA PRO A 35 2.97 1.91 0.91
C PRO A 35 2.54 1.31 -0.44
N VAL A 36 1.90 2.14 -1.27
CA VAL A 36 1.59 1.92 -2.68
C VAL A 36 1.99 3.17 -3.47
N ARG A 37 3.26 3.18 -3.92
CA ARG A 37 3.88 4.31 -4.63
C ARG A 37 3.23 4.54 -6.01
N PRO A 38 3.52 5.66 -6.71
CA PRO A 38 3.03 5.88 -8.07
C PRO A 38 3.69 4.97 -9.11
N ALA A 39 3.16 4.99 -10.33
CA ALA A 39 3.57 4.09 -11.41
C ALA A 39 4.99 4.34 -11.96
N ASP A 40 5.54 5.54 -11.79
CA ASP A 40 6.91 5.89 -12.14
C ASP A 40 7.95 5.41 -11.11
N LEU A 41 7.48 4.85 -9.98
CA LEU A 41 8.26 4.07 -9.03
C LEU A 41 7.84 2.60 -9.14
N HIS A 42 7.44 1.98 -8.03
CA HIS A 42 7.15 0.54 -7.94
C HIS A 42 5.67 0.26 -7.68
N GLY A 43 4.77 1.20 -8.01
CA GLY A 43 3.37 1.18 -7.58
C GLY A 43 2.58 -0.10 -7.89
N ALA A 44 2.80 -0.72 -9.05
CA ALA A 44 2.12 -1.97 -9.40
C ALA A 44 2.57 -3.16 -8.52
N GLU A 45 3.86 -3.25 -8.20
CA GLU A 45 4.39 -4.28 -7.29
C GLU A 45 3.95 -4.02 -5.85
N ASP A 46 4.03 -2.76 -5.42
CA ASP A 46 3.53 -2.35 -4.10
C ASP A 46 2.05 -2.67 -3.92
N LEU A 47 1.22 -2.42 -4.94
CA LEU A 47 -0.22 -2.70 -4.91
C LEU A 47 -0.49 -4.18 -4.67
N ARG A 48 0.15 -5.07 -5.43
CA ARG A 48 0.00 -6.53 -5.27
C ARG A 48 0.37 -6.98 -3.88
N ARG A 49 1.47 -6.46 -3.35
CA ARG A 49 1.90 -6.75 -1.98
C ARG A 49 0.91 -6.25 -0.95
N ALA A 50 0.39 -5.04 -1.13
CA ALA A 50 -0.59 -4.46 -0.23
C ALA A 50 -1.90 -5.26 -0.23
N ILE A 51 -2.38 -5.74 -1.38
CA ILE A 51 -3.55 -6.64 -1.51
C ILE A 51 -3.39 -7.88 -0.62
N HIS A 52 -2.23 -8.55 -0.70
CA HIS A 52 -1.94 -9.73 0.11
C HIS A 52 -1.72 -9.42 1.61
N ALA A 53 -1.32 -8.19 1.92
CA ALA A 53 -1.01 -7.77 3.28
C ALA A 53 -2.23 -7.32 4.08
N VAL A 54 -3.39 -7.09 3.45
CA VAL A 54 -4.62 -6.64 4.14
C VAL A 54 -4.94 -7.54 5.33
N GLY A 55 -5.03 -8.85 5.15
CA GLY A 55 -5.33 -9.79 6.24
C GLY A 55 -4.24 -9.98 7.29
N ARG A 56 -3.08 -9.34 7.13
CA ARG A 56 -1.99 -9.33 8.11
C ARG A 56 -2.05 -8.09 9.02
N GLY A 57 -2.95 -7.14 8.73
CA GLY A 57 -3.12 -5.92 9.49
C GLY A 57 -3.55 -6.20 10.92
N ARG A 58 -2.78 -5.68 11.88
CA ARG A 58 -3.09 -5.79 13.33
C ARG A 58 -3.35 -4.43 13.98
N ARG A 59 -2.80 -3.37 13.40
CA ARG A 59 -2.86 -2.01 13.95
C ARG A 59 -4.12 -1.29 13.48
N ASP A 60 -4.32 -1.27 12.17
CA ASP A 60 -5.45 -0.59 11.54
C ASP A 60 -6.56 -1.59 11.19
N PRO A 61 -7.84 -1.17 11.22
CA PRO A 61 -8.94 -2.01 10.79
C PRO A 61 -8.77 -2.45 9.33
N HIS A 62 -9.11 -3.70 9.02
CA HIS A 62 -8.96 -4.24 7.66
C HIS A 62 -9.71 -3.43 6.61
N ASP A 63 -10.88 -2.88 6.95
CA ASP A 63 -11.64 -1.98 6.08
C ASP A 63 -10.87 -0.70 5.71
N THR A 64 -10.09 -0.16 6.66
CA THR A 64 -9.24 1.02 6.41
C THR A 64 -8.12 0.68 5.45
N ILE A 65 -7.51 -0.50 5.62
CA ILE A 65 -6.44 -0.98 4.75
C ILE A 65 -6.99 -1.28 3.34
N ARG A 66 -8.13 -1.96 3.23
CA ARG A 66 -8.81 -2.26 1.95
C ARG A 66 -9.11 -0.98 1.18
N ARG A 67 -9.77 -0.02 1.83
CA ARG A 67 -10.09 1.26 1.20
C ARG A 67 -8.83 1.96 0.67
N HIS A 68 -7.75 1.97 1.45
CA HIS A 68 -6.48 2.54 0.98
C HIS A 68 -5.96 1.83 -0.27
N VAL A 69 -5.92 0.50 -0.26
CA VAL A 69 -5.47 -0.31 -1.41
C VAL A 69 -6.34 -0.07 -2.65
N GLU A 70 -7.66 -0.01 -2.49
CA GLU A 70 -8.63 0.29 -3.56
C GLU A 70 -8.43 1.70 -4.15
N GLU A 71 -8.28 2.72 -3.31
CA GLU A 71 -8.01 4.10 -3.73
C GLU A 71 -6.71 4.20 -4.53
N ARG A 72 -5.66 3.51 -4.07
CA ARG A 72 -4.36 3.48 -4.76
C ARG A 72 -4.43 2.71 -6.07
N ALA A 73 -5.16 1.59 -6.14
CA ALA A 73 -5.42 0.89 -7.40
C ALA A 73 -6.15 1.79 -8.41
N GLY A 74 -7.13 2.58 -7.96
CA GLY A 74 -7.79 3.60 -8.77
C GLY A 74 -6.82 4.63 -9.33
N ALA A 75 -5.93 5.17 -8.49
CA ALA A 75 -4.91 6.13 -8.90
C ALA A 75 -3.89 5.55 -9.92
N LEU A 76 -3.67 4.25 -9.90
CA LEU A 76 -2.78 3.53 -10.83
C LEU A 76 -3.49 3.03 -12.10
N GLY A 77 -4.82 3.08 -12.16
CA GLY A 77 -5.60 2.45 -13.22
C GLY A 77 -5.58 0.90 -13.17
N LEU A 78 -5.34 0.33 -11.99
CA LEU A 78 -5.18 -1.11 -11.74
C LEU A 78 -6.33 -1.70 -10.92
N THR A 79 -7.53 -1.11 -10.99
CA THR A 79 -8.70 -1.58 -10.22
C THR A 79 -9.08 -3.03 -10.53
N ALA A 80 -8.70 -3.54 -11.70
CA ALA A 80 -8.90 -4.94 -12.07
C ALA A 80 -8.06 -5.93 -11.25
N GLU A 81 -7.04 -5.46 -10.52
CA GLU A 81 -6.24 -6.31 -9.61
C GLU A 81 -6.90 -6.45 -8.23
N ILE A 82 -7.93 -5.65 -7.91
CA ILE A 82 -8.61 -5.75 -6.62
C ILE A 82 -9.45 -7.05 -6.58
N PRO A 83 -9.19 -7.95 -5.63
CA PRO A 83 -9.92 -9.20 -5.50
C PRO A 83 -11.34 -8.94 -5.00
N SER A 84 -12.32 -9.67 -5.57
CA SER A 84 -13.72 -9.59 -5.14
C SER A 84 -14.03 -10.45 -3.90
N ASP A 85 -13.08 -11.27 -3.47
CA ASP A 85 -13.24 -12.41 -2.55
C ASP A 85 -12.39 -12.29 -1.27
N TRP A 86 -12.07 -11.07 -0.85
CA TRP A 86 -11.56 -10.85 0.51
C TRP A 86 -12.56 -11.34 1.55
N ASN A 87 -12.07 -12.15 2.49
CA ASN A 87 -12.77 -12.46 3.71
C ASN A 87 -12.99 -11.21 4.56
N ALA A 88 -13.87 -11.30 5.56
CA ALA A 88 -14.12 -10.19 6.49
C ALA A 88 -12.85 -9.72 7.22
N ASP A 89 -11.88 -10.62 7.43
CA ASP A 89 -10.57 -10.31 8.00
C ASP A 89 -9.54 -9.85 6.96
N GLY A 90 -9.94 -9.65 5.71
CA GLY A 90 -9.07 -9.21 4.62
C GLY A 90 -8.08 -10.26 4.11
N SER A 91 -8.16 -11.51 4.57
CA SER A 91 -7.45 -12.63 3.93
C SER A 91 -8.10 -12.95 2.58
N LEU A 92 -7.32 -13.48 1.64
CA LEU A 92 -7.85 -14.02 0.38
C LEU A 92 -8.41 -15.42 0.63
N SER A 93 -9.53 -15.73 -0.01
CA SER A 93 -10.22 -17.02 0.10
C SER A 93 -9.63 -18.10 -0.78
#